data_AF-A0A0F4LL42-F1
#
_entry.id   AF-A0A0F4LL42-F1
#
_cell.length_a   1.000
_cell.length_b   1.000
_cell.length_c   1.000
_cell.angle_alpha   90.00
_cell.angle_beta   90.00
_cell.angle_gamma   90.00
#
_symmetry.space_group_name_H-M   'P 1'
#
loop_
_entity.id
_entity.type
_entity.pdbx_description
1 polymer ?
#
loop_
_entity_poly.entity_id
_entity_poly.type
_entity_poly.pdbx_seq_one_letter_code
_entity_poly.pdbx_strand_id
1 'polypeptide(L)'
;MNAAVSKLLNNANLTIRDISKKTNVPTTTLSNALNKPIESWSIRVLNAVAAGLDERPGDLLNMLQPKVYILDINDENQSIQGVVIPDKFMYQQIRGVVEASHLEGWNPEKSDIEYILDSVINPDPKELKRIDEIWGKD
;
A
#
# COMPACT_ATOMS: atom_id res chain seq x y z
N MET A 1 -0.66 15.33 15.37
CA MET A 1 0.38 14.27 15.32
C MET A 1 0.07 13.36 14.13
N ASN A 2 1.06 13.02 13.31
CA ASN A 2 0.88 12.10 12.19
C ASN A 2 0.23 10.77 12.69
N ALA A 3 -0.85 10.32 12.04
CA ALA A 3 -1.64 9.17 12.48
C ALA A 3 -0.83 7.86 12.49
N ALA A 4 0.04 7.65 11.50
CA ALA A 4 0.91 6.48 11.41
C ALA A 4 1.91 6.45 12.58
N VAL A 5 2.56 7.58 12.85
CA VAL A 5 3.50 7.70 13.98
C VAL A 5 2.78 7.50 15.31
N SER A 6 1.60 8.08 15.46
CA SER A 6 0.78 7.93 16.68
C SER A 6 0.46 6.46 16.96
N LYS A 7 0.08 5.72 15.90
CA LYS A 7 -0.20 4.28 15.99
C LYS A 7 1.04 3.48 16.39
N LEU A 8 2.20 3.74 15.77
CA LEU A 8 3.45 3.06 16.12
C LEU A 8 3.85 3.29 17.59
N LEU A 9 3.83 4.55 18.04
CA LEU A 9 4.19 4.88 19.42
C LEU A 9 3.22 4.27 20.44
N ASN A 10 1.91 4.31 20.17
CA ASN A 10 0.91 3.70 21.04
C ASN A 10 1.07 2.18 21.13
N ASN A 11 1.33 1.50 20.01
CA ASN A 11 1.57 0.05 20.00
C ASN A 11 2.81 -0.34 20.81
N ALA A 12 3.83 0.51 20.82
CA ALA A 12 5.04 0.31 21.60
C ALA A 12 4.93 0.81 23.05
N ASN A 13 3.79 1.34 23.48
CA ASN A 13 3.60 2.01 24.78
C ASN A 13 4.64 3.11 25.05
N LEU A 14 5.06 3.83 24.02
CA LEU A 14 6.07 4.87 24.10
C LEU A 14 5.46 6.27 24.07
N THR A 15 5.97 7.15 24.93
CA THR A 15 5.65 8.57 24.89
C THR A 15 6.80 9.39 24.29
N ILE A 16 6.50 10.61 23.85
CA ILE A 16 7.53 11.58 23.41
C ILE A 16 8.58 11.83 24.50
N ARG A 17 8.18 11.77 25.79
CA ARG A 17 9.09 11.96 26.92
C ARG A 17 10.09 10.81 27.03
N ASP A 18 9.66 9.57 26.74
CA ASP A 18 10.54 8.39 26.79
C ASP A 18 11.59 8.47 25.69
N ILE A 19 11.18 8.84 24.47
CA ILE A 19 12.09 9.08 23.35
C ILE A 19 13.08 10.20 23.68
N SER A 20 12.59 11.30 24.26
CA SER A 20 13.43 12.45 24.64
C SER A 20 14.51 12.05 25.65
N LYS A 21 14.14 11.29 26.69
CA LYS A 21 15.08 10.78 27.69
C LYS A 21 16.12 9.84 27.10
N LYS A 22 15.73 8.95 26.19
CA LYS A 22 16.63 7.97 25.57
C LYS A 22 17.64 8.61 24.61
N THR A 23 17.26 9.69 23.93
CA THR A 23 18.01 10.23 22.78
C THR A 23 18.60 11.62 23.01
N ASN A 24 18.30 12.25 24.16
CA ASN A 24 18.64 13.65 24.47
C ASN A 24 18.12 14.66 23.43
N VAL A 25 17.09 14.31 22.66
CA VAL A 25 16.39 15.28 21.80
C VAL A 25 15.27 15.95 22.61
N PRO A 26 15.16 17.29 22.61
CA PRO A 26 14.15 17.98 23.40
C PRO A 26 12.72 17.55 23.02
N THR A 27 11.86 17.42 24.04
CA THR A 27 10.42 17.10 23.85
C THR A 27 9.72 18.10 22.94
N THR A 28 10.10 19.38 22.98
CA THR A 28 9.57 20.44 22.11
C THR A 28 9.96 20.22 20.65
N THR A 29 11.22 19.84 20.39
CA THR A 29 11.70 19.51 19.04
C THR A 29 10.95 18.30 18.48
N LEU A 30 10.79 17.23 19.27
CA LEU A 30 10.04 16.05 18.87
C LEU A 30 8.58 16.40 18.62
N SER A 31 7.89 17.03 19.57
CA SER A 31 6.47 17.41 19.44
C SER A 31 6.21 18.29 18.22
N ASN A 32 7.07 19.27 17.95
CA ASN A 32 6.93 20.14 16.79
C ASN A 32 7.10 19.39 15.47
N ALA A 33 8.03 18.43 15.40
CA ALA A 33 8.25 17.63 14.21
C ALA A 33 7.12 16.60 14.00
N LEU A 34 6.69 15.89 15.05
CA LEU A 34 5.64 14.87 15.00
C LEU A 34 4.26 15.40 14.55
N ASN A 35 4.08 16.72 14.56
CA ASN A 35 2.89 17.40 14.04
C ASN A 35 3.01 17.84 12.58
N LYS A 36 4.13 17.58 11.92
CA LYS A 36 4.39 17.92 10.52
C LYS A 36 4.55 16.66 9.65
N PRO A 37 4.43 16.78 8.32
CA PRO A 37 4.72 15.68 7.38
C PRO A 37 6.14 15.13 7.57
N ILE A 38 6.33 13.83 7.33
CA ILE A 38 7.62 13.15 7.61
C ILE A 38 8.76 13.68 6.74
N GLU A 39 8.42 14.15 5.54
CA GLU A 39 9.33 14.78 4.58
C GLU A 39 9.99 16.04 5.14
N SER A 40 9.36 16.67 6.15
CA SER A 40 9.89 17.86 6.82
C SER A 40 10.76 17.55 8.04
N TRP A 41 10.88 16.27 8.43
CA TRP A 41 11.64 15.90 9.62
C TRP A 41 13.13 15.99 9.35
N SER A 42 13.87 16.52 10.33
CA SER A 42 15.33 16.40 10.29
C SER A 42 15.75 14.95 10.54
N ILE A 43 16.89 14.55 9.97
CA ILE A 43 17.52 13.25 10.23
C ILE A 43 17.67 13.00 11.74
N ARG A 44 17.96 14.04 12.52
CA ARG A 44 18.05 13.95 13.99
C ARG A 44 16.73 13.50 14.63
N VAL A 45 15.59 14.00 14.17
CA VAL A 45 14.27 13.59 14.68
C VAL A 45 13.96 12.16 14.25
N LEU A 46 14.19 11.82 12.97
CA LEU A 46 13.97 10.46 12.46
C LEU A 46 14.77 9.43 13.27
N ASN A 47 16.06 9.70 13.49
CA ASN A 47 16.94 8.84 14.29
C ASN A 47 16.46 8.72 15.74
N ALA A 48 15.97 9.80 16.33
CA ALA A 48 15.48 9.76 17.70
C ALA A 48 14.21 8.91 17.84
N VAL A 49 13.24 9.08 16.94
CA VAL A 49 12.00 8.28 16.95
C VAL A 49 12.30 6.81 16.66
N ALA A 50 13.19 6.53 15.69
CA ALA A 50 13.62 5.16 15.37
C ALA A 50 14.31 4.49 16.57
N ALA A 51 15.26 5.18 17.21
CA ALA A 51 15.90 4.70 18.43
C ALA A 51 14.90 4.51 19.58
N GLY A 52 13.85 5.33 19.66
CA GLY A 52 12.75 5.16 20.59
C GLY A 52 12.02 3.83 20.39
N LEU A 53 11.69 3.51 19.14
CA LEU A 53 10.98 2.29 18.70
C LEU A 53 11.88 1.06 18.60
N ASP A 54 13.18 1.17 18.89
CA ASP A 54 14.19 0.13 18.65
C ASP A 54 14.24 -0.32 17.18
N GLU A 55 13.99 0.62 16.27
CA GLU A 55 14.00 0.43 14.81
C GLU A 55 15.22 1.10 14.15
N ARG A 56 15.56 0.66 12.94
CA ARG A 56 16.52 1.40 12.10
C ARG A 56 15.82 2.61 11.46
N PRO A 57 16.48 3.78 11.34
CA PRO A 57 15.86 4.97 10.75
C PRO A 57 15.28 4.76 9.34
N GLY A 58 15.94 3.94 8.52
CA GLY A 58 15.45 3.59 7.18
C GLY A 58 14.20 2.72 7.21
N ASP A 59 14.12 1.76 8.14
CA ASP A 59 12.94 0.91 8.29
C ASP A 59 11.76 1.73 8.80
N LEU A 60 11.98 2.62 9.78
CA LEU A 60 10.97 3.55 10.24
C LEU A 60 10.47 4.45 9.10
N LEU A 61 11.38 4.97 8.26
CA LEU A 61 11.00 5.77 7.10
C LEU A 61 10.10 4.96 6.14
N ASN A 62 10.47 3.71 5.85
CA ASN A 62 9.66 2.82 5.01
C ASN A 62 8.28 2.50 5.60
N MET A 63 8.16 2.44 6.93
CA MET A 63 6.87 2.24 7.62
C MET A 63 5.99 3.49 7.59
N LEU A 64 6.60 4.67 7.62
CA LEU A 64 5.90 5.95 7.75
C LEU A 64 5.61 6.63 6.41
N GLN A 65 6.42 6.38 5.39
CA GLN A 65 6.14 6.87 4.06
C GLN A 65 4.90 6.17 3.51
N PRO A 66 3.99 6.90 2.86
CA PRO A 66 2.97 6.27 2.04
C PRO A 66 3.70 5.36 1.05
N LYS A 67 3.43 4.05 1.09
CA LYS A 67 3.95 3.15 0.07
C LYS A 67 3.41 3.67 -1.27
N VAL A 68 4.30 4.08 -2.15
CA VAL A 68 3.94 4.33 -3.54
C VAL A 68 3.32 3.03 -4.03
N TYR A 69 2.09 3.10 -4.53
CA TYR A 69 1.45 1.93 -5.10
C TYR A 69 2.31 1.43 -6.26
N ILE A 70 2.59 0.14 -6.28
CA ILE A 70 3.28 -0.54 -7.37
C ILE A 70 2.33 -1.64 -7.83
N LEU A 71 2.01 -1.64 -9.12
CA LEU A 71 1.35 -2.77 -9.75
C LEU A 71 2.36 -3.92 -9.86
N ASP A 72 2.19 -4.96 -9.04
CA ASP A 72 3.05 -6.15 -9.06
C ASP A 72 2.58 -7.13 -10.14
N ILE A 73 3.40 -7.34 -11.16
CA ILE A 73 3.17 -8.33 -12.23
C ILE A 73 4.42 -9.20 -12.33
N ASN A 74 4.23 -10.51 -12.23
CA ASN A 74 5.29 -11.50 -12.38
C ASN A 74 4.95 -12.43 -13.55
N ASP A 75 5.60 -12.18 -14.69
CA ASP A 75 5.39 -12.95 -15.91
C ASP A 75 5.95 -14.38 -15.83
N GLU A 76 6.96 -14.63 -14.98
CA GLU A 76 7.52 -15.97 -14.78
C GLU A 76 6.53 -16.90 -14.07
N ASN A 77 5.83 -16.36 -13.07
CA ASN A 77 4.85 -17.10 -12.27
C ASN A 77 3.40 -16.89 -12.74
N GLN A 78 3.19 -16.11 -13.80
CA GLN A 78 1.87 -15.69 -14.29
C GLN A 78 0.98 -15.15 -13.16
N SER A 79 1.48 -14.17 -12.39
CA SER A 79 0.74 -13.59 -11.27
C SER A 79 0.61 -12.08 -11.34
N ILE A 80 -0.54 -11.58 -10.92
CA ILE A 80 -0.86 -10.15 -10.80
C ILE A 80 -1.27 -9.88 -9.36
N GLN A 81 -0.62 -8.95 -8.67
CA GLN A 81 -0.79 -8.67 -7.24
C GLN A 81 -0.76 -9.94 -6.36
N GLY A 82 0.12 -10.89 -6.72
CA GLY A 82 0.26 -12.17 -6.02
C GLY A 82 -0.85 -13.20 -6.29
N VAL A 83 -1.81 -12.93 -7.18
CA VAL A 83 -2.81 -13.91 -7.63
C VAL A 83 -2.26 -14.66 -8.84
N VAL A 84 -2.10 -15.97 -8.72
CA VAL A 84 -1.63 -16.84 -9.81
C VAL A 84 -2.79 -17.13 -10.77
N ILE A 85 -2.55 -16.91 -12.07
CA ILE A 85 -3.50 -17.18 -13.14
C ILE A 85 -2.88 -18.30 -14.02
N PRO A 86 -3.27 -19.58 -13.82
CA PRO A 86 -2.57 -20.70 -14.44
C PRO A 86 -2.72 -20.76 -15.97
N ASP A 87 -3.89 -20.39 -16.49
CA ASP A 87 -4.12 -20.37 -17.92
C ASP A 87 -3.42 -19.16 -18.56
N LYS A 88 -2.52 -19.44 -19.50
CA LYS A 88 -1.67 -18.42 -20.12
C LYS A 88 -2.48 -17.42 -20.94
N PHE A 89 -3.53 -17.85 -21.63
CA PHE A 89 -4.34 -16.95 -22.45
C PHE A 89 -5.15 -16.01 -21.57
N MET A 90 -5.79 -16.54 -20.54
CA MET A 90 -6.51 -15.77 -19.53
C MET A 90 -5.60 -14.79 -18.78
N TYR A 91 -4.38 -15.22 -18.40
CA TYR A 91 -3.38 -14.35 -17.80
C TYR A 91 -3.10 -13.13 -18.67
N GLN A 92 -2.85 -13.32 -19.98
CA GLN A 92 -2.56 -12.21 -20.90
C GLN A 92 -3.75 -11.26 -21.06
N GLN A 93 -4.99 -11.79 -21.12
CA GLN A 93 -6.20 -10.97 -21.21
C GLN A 93 -6.40 -10.11 -19.96
N ILE A 94 -6.31 -10.73 -18.77
CA ILE A 94 -6.49 -10.04 -17.49
C ILE A 94 -5.35 -9.02 -17.29
N ARG A 95 -4.10 -9.39 -17.59
CA ARG A 95 -2.93 -8.50 -17.53
C ARG A 95 -3.14 -7.25 -18.37
N GLY A 96 -3.58 -7.40 -19.62
CA GLY A 96 -3.81 -6.27 -20.53
C GLY A 96 -4.86 -5.28 -20.00
N VAL A 97 -6.00 -5.78 -19.51
CA VAL A 97 -7.05 -4.93 -18.92
C VAL A 97 -6.53 -4.25 -17.65
N VAL A 98 -5.85 -4.99 -16.77
CA VAL A 98 -5.32 -4.46 -15.51
C VAL A 98 -4.29 -3.35 -15.77
N GLU A 99 -3.35 -3.56 -16.68
CA GLU A 99 -2.34 -2.55 -17.04
C GLU A 99 -3.00 -1.30 -17.65
N ALA A 100 -3.95 -1.48 -18.59
CA ALA A 100 -4.65 -0.36 -19.21
C ALA A 100 -5.43 0.46 -18.18
N SER A 101 -6.23 -0.19 -17.33
CA SER A 101 -6.97 0.47 -16.26
C SER A 101 -6.05 1.11 -15.22
N HIS A 102 -4.88 0.52 -14.96
CA HIS A 102 -3.89 1.14 -14.07
C HIS A 102 -3.32 2.44 -14.63
N LEU A 103 -3.06 2.50 -15.93
CA LEU A 103 -2.66 3.74 -16.61
C LEU A 103 -3.75 4.82 -16.53
N GLU A 104 -5.02 4.43 -16.42
CA GLU A 104 -6.16 5.32 -16.20
C GLU A 104 -6.35 5.72 -14.71
N GLY A 105 -5.49 5.24 -13.82
CA GLY A 105 -5.44 5.62 -12.41
C GLY A 105 -6.07 4.63 -11.44
N TRP A 106 -6.48 3.45 -11.91
CA TRP A 106 -6.95 2.39 -11.02
C TRP A 106 -5.76 1.67 -10.36
N ASN A 107 -5.82 1.46 -9.05
CA ASN A 107 -4.76 0.82 -8.29
C ASN A 107 -5.28 -0.48 -7.66
N PRO A 108 -5.36 -1.59 -8.42
CA PRO A 108 -5.92 -2.83 -7.94
C PRO A 108 -5.16 -3.42 -6.75
N GLU A 109 -5.92 -3.86 -5.76
CA GLU A 109 -5.43 -4.74 -4.71
C GLU A 109 -5.62 -6.22 -5.11
N LYS A 110 -5.04 -7.13 -4.32
CA LYS A 110 -5.15 -8.57 -4.55
C LYS A 110 -6.61 -9.03 -4.70
N SER A 111 -7.51 -8.52 -3.86
CA SER A 111 -8.94 -8.87 -3.89
C SER A 111 -9.63 -8.46 -5.19
N ASP A 112 -9.18 -7.38 -5.82
CA ASP A 112 -9.73 -6.94 -7.11
C ASP A 112 -9.35 -7.92 -8.22
N ILE A 113 -8.11 -8.40 -8.20
CA ILE A 113 -7.63 -9.40 -9.15
C ILE A 113 -8.33 -10.75 -8.93
N GLU A 114 -8.52 -11.16 -7.68
CA GLU A 114 -9.31 -12.36 -7.33
C GLU A 114 -10.74 -12.26 -7.85
N TYR A 115 -11.38 -11.09 -7.69
CA TYR A 115 -12.73 -10.83 -8.19
C TYR A 115 -12.82 -10.89 -9.72
N ILE A 116 -11.87 -10.27 -10.43
CA ILE A 116 -11.83 -10.33 -11.91
C ILE A 116 -11.65 -11.76 -12.38
N LEU A 117 -10.72 -12.50 -11.77
CA LEU A 117 -10.44 -13.89 -12.12
C LEU A 117 -11.69 -14.76 -11.90
N ASP A 118 -12.36 -14.62 -10.76
CA ASP A 118 -13.61 -15.33 -10.48
C ASP A 118 -14.71 -14.93 -11.47
N SER A 119 -14.85 -13.66 -11.81
CA SER A 119 -15.85 -13.18 -12.78
C SER A 119 -15.61 -13.71 -14.20
N VAL A 120 -14.37 -14.01 -14.57
CA VAL A 120 -14.03 -14.63 -15.87
C VAL A 120 -14.30 -16.13 -15.86
N ILE A 121 -13.99 -16.82 -14.75
CA ILE A 121 -14.18 -18.27 -14.61
C ILE A 121 -15.66 -18.62 -14.37
N ASN A 122 -16.34 -17.83 -13.55
CA ASN A 122 -17.71 -18.00 -13.08
C ASN A 122 -18.52 -16.72 -13.36
N PRO A 123 -18.79 -16.38 -14.63
CA PRO A 123 -19.48 -15.15 -14.96
C PRO A 123 -20.91 -15.13 -14.41
N ASP A 124 -21.29 -14.04 -13.73
CA ASP A 124 -22.68 -13.84 -13.29
C ASP A 124 -23.61 -13.77 -14.52
N PRO A 125 -24.59 -14.67 -14.65
CA PRO A 125 -25.55 -14.64 -15.74
C PRO A 125 -26.26 -13.30 -15.93
N LYS A 126 -26.45 -12.51 -14.86
CA LYS A 126 -27.04 -11.18 -14.94
C LYS A 126 -26.12 -10.17 -15.61
N GLU A 127 -24.82 -10.20 -15.30
CA GLU A 127 -23.85 -9.32 -15.94
C GLU A 127 -23.65 -9.71 -17.41
N LEU A 128 -23.62 -11.00 -17.73
CA LEU A 128 -23.61 -11.46 -19.14
C LEU A 128 -24.81 -10.93 -19.93
N LYS A 129 -26.01 -11.05 -19.36
CA LYS A 129 -27.23 -10.54 -19.99
C LYS A 129 -27.18 -9.03 -20.19
N ARG A 130 -26.67 -8.28 -19.21
CA ARG A 130 -26.50 -6.83 -19.30
C ARG A 130 -25.49 -6.44 -20.39
N ILE A 131 -24.37 -7.15 -20.50
CA ILE A 131 -23.37 -6.92 -21.54
C ILE A 131 -23.98 -7.16 -22.93
N ASP A 132 -24.70 -8.27 -23.11
CA ASP A 132 -25.40 -8.62 -24.35
C ASP A 132 -26.46 -7.56 -24.74
N GLU A 133 -27.19 -7.03 -23.76
CA GLU A 133 -28.18 -5.97 -24.01
C GLU A 133 -27.56 -4.65 -24.49
N ILE A 134 -26.33 -4.32 -24.06
CA ILE A 134 -25.63 -3.09 -24.42
C ILE A 134 -24.83 -3.26 -25.72
N TRP A 135 -24.16 -4.40 -25.90
CA TRP A 135 -23.13 -4.61 -26.92
C TRP A 135 -23.42 -5.77 -27.88
N GLY A 136 -24.42 -6.61 -27.63
CA GLY A 136 -24.75 -7.79 -28.43
C GLY A 136 -25.72 -7.55 -29.58
N LYS A 137 -26.14 -6.30 -29.82
CA LYS A 137 -26.99 -5.92 -30.95
C LYS A 137 -26.15 -5.30 -32.06
N ASP A 138 -25.63 -6.16 -32.93
CA ASP A 138 -25.31 -5.81 -34.31
C ASP A 138 -26.54 -6.00 -35.21
#